data_AF-A0A640T603-F1
#
_entry.id   AF-A0A640T603-F1
#
_cell.length_a   1.000
_cell.length_b   1.000
_cell.length_c   1.000
_cell.angle_alpha   90.00
_cell.angle_beta   90.00
_cell.angle_gamma   90.00
#
_symmetry.space_group_name_H-M   'P 1'
#
loop_
_entity.id
_entity.type
_entity.pdbx_description
1 polymer ?
#
loop_
_entity_poly.entity_id
_entity_poly.type
_entity_poly.pdbx_seq_one_letter_code
_entity_poly.pdbx_strand_id
1 'polypeptide(L)'
;MNTIPNLRQPVSLRSDVVVEPLIDHWYAWSHLLSPGTAARNIARRQMPIMTSYLEAPAVHQRSSRTPALAGGPFMDLGGDRSADVEALIAATRRRAARLLEFDTAVDTLQDLLAKAAPGVPLEELYPLVPEPLQGYVELVYDLQDNASFRLIEALLYRSDYASTDGQSLALEPLRADRRPFALSTPRLDTDERTVLPVAFHHPGVDVMFSTLRTPRPFGEVADALELTSDTARKLAPYFTAADAPAKATRREPVKEPRIRYLGHACVLAENDQGAILVDPLLPPAFPGAGPRLVDSDLPDYIDHVLITHGHQDHLVLESLLRLRTRIGTIVVPRSDAGSLQDPSLRLALEAAGFPRVIELGELQQIETAMGRLTAVPFFGEHGDLAISKSAWLLESDGRTVLFAADTSTIDPAAYAHVRRAIGKVDVLFLGMECEGAPLTWLYGPLFTHEPAREMAVRRRLNGNDDIGAMALAEALGCDRAYVYAMGHEPWVWYLTTTTFDENAAPVQAAERFVAACRTRGIEAQRLHGSCDLPW
;
A
#
# COMPACT_ATOMS: atom_id res chain seq x y z
N MET A 1 19.16 -28.23 -18.64
CA MET A 1 18.67 -27.50 -19.82
C MET A 1 17.15 -27.38 -19.67
N ASN A 2 16.66 -26.28 -19.11
CA ASN A 2 15.23 -26.05 -19.00
C ASN A 2 14.69 -25.73 -20.39
N THR A 3 14.01 -26.71 -20.99
CA THR A 3 13.29 -26.56 -22.25
C THR A 3 12.21 -25.50 -22.07
N ILE A 4 12.17 -24.51 -22.98
CA ILE A 4 11.05 -23.57 -23.10
C ILE A 4 9.77 -24.43 -23.16
N PRO A 5 8.72 -24.12 -22.38
CA PRO A 5 7.42 -24.76 -22.54
C PRO A 5 7.07 -24.71 -24.02
N ASN A 6 6.50 -25.79 -24.57
CA ASN A 6 5.98 -25.73 -25.94
C ASN A 6 5.15 -24.44 -26.05
N LEU A 7 5.52 -23.52 -26.95
CA LEU A 7 4.91 -22.17 -27.00
C LEU A 7 3.39 -22.22 -27.19
N ARG A 8 2.88 -23.35 -27.70
CA ARG A 8 1.45 -23.63 -27.88
C ARG A 8 0.77 -24.28 -26.66
N GLN A 9 1.52 -24.70 -25.64
CA GLN A 9 1.01 -25.32 -24.43
C GLN A 9 0.27 -24.27 -23.59
N PRO A 10 -1.00 -24.48 -23.25
CA PRO A 10 -1.71 -23.67 -22.27
C PRO A 10 -1.03 -23.74 -20.91
N VAL A 11 -0.85 -22.58 -20.29
CA VAL A 11 -0.22 -22.43 -18.98
C VAL A 11 -1.00 -21.49 -18.08
N SER A 12 -0.82 -21.69 -16.78
CA SER A 12 -1.25 -20.78 -15.72
C SER A 12 -0.05 -20.32 -14.91
N LEU A 13 -0.02 -19.04 -14.52
CA LEU A 13 0.89 -18.55 -13.48
C LEU A 13 0.68 -19.42 -12.24
N ARG A 14 1.77 -19.93 -11.66
CA ARG A 14 1.67 -20.77 -10.47
C ARG A 14 1.13 -19.95 -9.30
N SER A 15 0.29 -20.56 -8.47
CA SER A 15 -0.32 -19.89 -7.32
C SER A 15 0.68 -19.47 -6.24
N ASP A 16 1.82 -20.17 -6.18
CA ASP A 16 2.89 -19.97 -5.22
C ASP A 16 3.91 -18.91 -5.65
N VAL A 17 3.78 -18.35 -6.86
CA VAL A 17 4.66 -17.28 -7.32
C VAL A 17 4.15 -15.94 -6.84
N VAL A 18 5.00 -15.22 -6.09
CA VAL A 18 4.79 -13.81 -5.78
C VAL A 18 5.32 -12.97 -6.94
N VAL A 19 4.64 -11.86 -7.23
CA VAL A 19 4.99 -10.93 -8.31
C VAL A 19 5.08 -9.53 -7.70
N GLU A 20 6.23 -9.20 -7.14
CA GLU A 20 6.46 -7.93 -6.44
C GLU A 20 6.66 -6.80 -7.45
N PRO A 21 5.88 -5.70 -7.39
CA PRO A 21 6.15 -4.51 -8.18
C PRO A 21 7.33 -3.74 -7.60
N LEU A 22 8.22 -3.26 -8.46
CA LEU A 22 9.45 -2.59 -8.08
C LEU A 22 9.63 -1.26 -8.82
N ILE A 23 10.21 -0.28 -8.13
CA ILE A 23 10.78 0.93 -8.72
C ILE A 23 12.25 0.99 -8.34
N ASP A 24 13.14 1.00 -9.33
CA ASP A 24 14.59 0.93 -9.14
C ASP A 24 15.04 -0.24 -8.25
N HIS A 25 14.41 -1.41 -8.45
CA HIS A 25 14.60 -2.64 -7.66
C HIS A 25 14.05 -2.60 -6.23
N TRP A 26 13.43 -1.51 -5.78
CA TRP A 26 12.81 -1.42 -4.45
C TRP A 26 11.33 -1.73 -4.53
N TYR A 27 10.79 -2.39 -3.50
CA TYR A 27 9.36 -2.68 -3.40
C TYR A 27 8.53 -1.40 -3.59
N ALA A 28 7.64 -1.39 -4.57
CA ALA A 28 6.85 -0.23 -4.92
C ALA A 28 5.68 -0.08 -3.94
N TRP A 29 5.66 1.05 -3.24
CA TRP A 29 4.59 1.50 -2.34
C TRP A 29 4.20 2.94 -2.70
N SER A 30 3.13 3.46 -2.10
CA SER A 30 2.52 4.76 -2.43
C SER A 30 3.53 5.90 -2.66
N HIS A 31 4.50 6.08 -1.76
CA HIS A 31 5.49 7.16 -1.85
C HIS A 31 6.59 6.95 -2.91
N LEU A 32 6.65 5.78 -3.57
CA LEU A 32 7.49 5.60 -4.76
C LEU A 32 6.72 5.78 -6.06
N LEU A 33 5.38 5.77 -6.03
CA LEU A 33 4.56 5.98 -7.22
C LEU A 33 4.43 7.45 -7.62
N SER A 34 4.43 8.38 -6.65
CA SER A 34 4.47 9.82 -6.95
C SER A 34 5.91 10.28 -7.21
N PRO A 35 6.21 10.93 -8.34
CA PRO A 35 7.57 11.37 -8.66
C PRO A 35 8.19 12.26 -7.58
N GLY A 36 7.39 13.15 -6.96
CA GLY A 36 7.86 14.06 -5.93
C GLY A 36 8.38 13.31 -4.69
N THR A 37 7.59 12.36 -4.18
CA THR A 37 8.01 11.54 -3.03
C THR A 37 9.02 10.47 -3.38
N ALA A 38 9.01 9.98 -4.63
CA ALA A 38 9.98 9.02 -5.13
C ALA A 38 11.38 9.64 -5.13
N ALA A 39 11.52 10.89 -5.61
CA ALA A 39 12.78 11.64 -5.56
C ALA A 39 13.39 11.65 -4.15
N ARG A 40 12.58 12.02 -3.15
CA ARG A 40 12.99 12.04 -1.73
C ARG A 40 13.45 10.67 -1.23
N ASN A 41 12.65 9.63 -1.49
CA ASN A 41 12.95 8.28 -0.98
C ASN A 41 14.18 7.67 -1.67
N ILE A 42 14.33 7.85 -2.98
CA ILE A 42 15.51 7.38 -3.72
C ILE A 42 16.76 8.07 -3.14
N ALA A 43 16.74 9.40 -3.05
CA ALA A 43 17.89 10.20 -2.61
C ALA A 43 18.25 9.96 -1.13
N ARG A 44 17.27 9.90 -0.23
CA ARG A 44 17.48 10.00 1.22
C ARG A 44 17.25 8.72 2.00
N ARG A 45 16.67 7.69 1.39
CA ARG A 45 16.49 6.36 2.01
C ARG A 45 17.29 5.32 1.28
N GLN A 46 17.01 5.10 0.01
CA GLN A 46 17.53 3.95 -0.74
C GLN A 46 19.02 4.06 -1.02
N MET A 47 19.46 5.21 -1.54
CA MET A 47 20.88 5.47 -1.82
C MET A 47 21.76 5.41 -0.56
N PRO A 48 21.37 6.02 0.59
CA PRO A 48 22.09 5.85 1.85
C PRO A 48 22.13 4.42 2.36
N ILE A 49 21.02 3.66 2.29
CA ILE A 49 20.98 2.26 2.71
C ILE A 49 21.99 1.42 1.90
N MET A 50 22.02 1.58 0.58
CA MET A 50 22.97 0.86 -0.28
C MET A 50 24.41 1.26 -0.01
N THR A 51 24.67 2.55 0.22
CA THR A 51 26.01 3.06 0.55
C THR A 51 26.50 2.49 1.88
N SER A 52 25.65 2.50 2.91
CA SER A 52 25.93 1.88 4.22
C SER A 52 26.19 0.37 4.09
N TYR A 53 25.46 -0.33 3.22
CA TYR A 53 25.71 -1.74 2.96
C TYR A 53 27.11 -1.99 2.41
N LEU A 54 27.58 -1.19 1.44
CA LEU A 54 28.92 -1.35 0.87
C LEU A 54 30.04 -1.08 1.88
N GLU A 55 29.82 -0.17 2.83
CA GLU A 55 30.77 0.11 3.90
C GLU A 55 30.85 -1.03 4.93
N ALA A 56 29.73 -1.68 5.23
CA ALA A 56 29.67 -2.73 6.25
C ALA A 56 28.66 -3.86 5.94
N PRO A 57 28.90 -4.72 4.93
CA PRO A 57 27.95 -5.78 4.54
C PRO A 57 27.63 -6.75 5.70
N ALA A 58 28.65 -7.07 6.50
CA ALA A 58 28.49 -7.97 7.66
C ALA A 58 27.62 -7.37 8.78
N VAL A 59 27.55 -6.04 8.91
CA VAL A 59 26.63 -5.39 9.86
C VAL A 59 25.20 -5.52 9.36
N HIS A 60 24.95 -5.21 8.10
CA HIS A 60 23.61 -5.35 7.49
C HIS A 60 23.10 -6.79 7.63
N GLN A 61 23.91 -7.79 7.32
CA GLN A 61 23.53 -9.21 7.44
C GLN A 61 23.20 -9.64 8.87
N ARG A 62 23.93 -9.14 9.88
CA ARG A 62 23.63 -9.45 11.30
C ARG A 62 22.38 -8.72 11.76
N SER A 63 22.24 -7.45 11.40
CA SER A 63 21.13 -6.61 11.82
C SER A 63 19.81 -7.04 11.18
N SER A 64 19.79 -7.41 9.89
CA SER A 64 18.58 -7.90 9.21
C SER A 64 18.01 -9.17 9.85
N ARG A 65 18.86 -9.97 10.49
CA ARG A 65 18.50 -11.21 11.19
C ARG A 65 18.21 -11.02 12.67
N THR A 66 18.36 -9.80 13.19
CA THR A 66 18.10 -9.49 14.61
C THR A 66 16.65 -9.03 14.76
N PRO A 67 15.77 -9.79 15.47
CA PRO A 67 14.34 -9.46 15.54
C PRO A 67 14.04 -8.05 16.06
N ALA A 68 14.80 -7.56 17.04
CA ALA A 68 14.63 -6.22 17.61
C ALA A 68 15.02 -5.07 16.64
N LEU A 69 15.69 -5.39 15.53
CA LEU A 69 16.08 -4.44 14.49
C LEU A 69 15.28 -4.65 13.20
N ALA A 70 14.26 -5.51 13.22
CA ALA A 70 13.36 -5.70 12.10
C ALA A 70 12.72 -4.37 11.70
N GLY A 71 12.50 -4.21 10.40
CA GLY A 71 12.05 -2.96 9.82
C GLY A 71 13.23 -2.05 9.48
N GLY A 72 14.25 -1.96 10.34
CA GLY A 72 15.38 -1.05 10.22
C GLY A 72 16.08 -0.98 8.85
N PRO A 73 16.94 0.05 8.62
CA PRO A 73 17.58 0.33 7.33
C PRO A 73 18.74 -0.65 7.01
N PHE A 74 18.50 -1.94 7.16
CA PHE A 74 19.45 -3.02 6.97
C PHE A 74 19.00 -3.91 5.80
N MET A 75 19.90 -4.09 4.85
CA MET A 75 19.66 -4.90 3.66
C MET A 75 19.85 -6.38 3.97
N ASP A 76 18.86 -7.19 3.60
CA ASP A 76 18.87 -8.64 3.76
C ASP A 76 19.22 -9.35 2.45
N LEU A 77 20.47 -9.15 1.99
CA LEU A 77 21.00 -9.85 0.83
C LEU A 77 21.75 -11.12 1.27
N GLY A 78 21.45 -12.25 0.61
CA GLY A 78 22.16 -13.51 0.84
C GLY A 78 23.59 -13.46 0.28
N GLY A 79 24.58 -13.81 1.11
CA GLY A 79 25.99 -13.80 0.72
C GLY A 79 26.58 -12.39 0.57
N ASP A 80 27.77 -12.31 -0.02
CA ASP A 80 28.36 -11.03 -0.43
C ASP A 80 27.82 -10.66 -1.81
N ARG A 81 27.05 -9.58 -1.87
CA ARG A 81 26.45 -9.03 -3.09
C ARG A 81 26.96 -7.61 -3.37
N SER A 82 28.10 -7.22 -2.81
CA SER A 82 28.63 -5.85 -2.89
C SER A 82 28.80 -5.36 -4.33
N ALA A 83 29.28 -6.21 -5.24
CA ALA A 83 29.42 -5.86 -6.65
C ALA A 83 28.08 -5.55 -7.34
N ASP A 84 27.02 -6.31 -7.02
CA ASP A 84 25.68 -6.06 -7.57
C ASP A 84 25.08 -4.78 -7.00
N VAL A 85 25.32 -4.49 -5.72
CA VAL A 85 24.87 -3.25 -5.07
C VAL A 85 25.61 -2.04 -5.63
N GLU A 86 26.91 -2.13 -5.87
CA GLU A 86 27.69 -1.08 -6.53
C GLU A 86 27.17 -0.81 -7.96
N ALA A 87 26.88 -1.87 -8.71
CA ALA A 87 26.28 -1.76 -10.03
C ALA A 87 24.88 -1.12 -9.97
N LEU A 88 24.05 -1.50 -8.99
CA LEU A 88 22.72 -0.92 -8.77
C LEU A 88 22.79 0.56 -8.41
N ILE A 89 23.71 0.97 -7.53
CA ILE A 89 23.97 2.38 -7.20
C ILE A 89 24.31 3.15 -8.48
N ALA A 90 25.24 2.63 -9.29
CA ALA A 90 25.66 3.29 -10.53
C ALA A 90 24.51 3.38 -11.55
N ALA A 91 23.68 2.35 -11.67
CA ALA A 91 22.50 2.35 -12.53
C ALA A 91 21.43 3.34 -12.04
N THR A 92 21.14 3.35 -10.74
CA THR A 92 20.17 4.25 -10.11
C THR A 92 20.57 5.72 -10.29
N ARG A 93 21.86 6.06 -10.08
CA ARG A 93 22.35 7.43 -10.32
C ARG A 93 22.13 7.91 -11.75
N ARG A 94 22.25 7.03 -12.74
CA ARG A 94 22.03 7.39 -14.15
C ARG A 94 20.54 7.50 -14.45
N ARG A 95 19.73 6.53 -14.02
CA ARG A 95 18.30 6.45 -14.34
C ARG A 95 17.49 7.52 -13.61
N ALA A 96 17.75 7.69 -12.32
CA ALA A 96 17.05 8.63 -11.45
C ALA A 96 17.76 10.00 -11.37
N ALA A 97 18.68 10.33 -12.29
CA ALA A 97 19.47 11.57 -12.25
C ALA A 97 18.60 12.82 -12.04
N ARG A 98 17.52 12.93 -12.82
CA ARG A 98 16.55 14.03 -12.73
C ARG A 98 15.80 14.05 -11.40
N LEU A 99 15.45 12.89 -10.85
CA LEU A 99 14.81 12.81 -9.53
C LEU A 99 15.77 13.21 -8.41
N LEU A 100 17.07 12.89 -8.53
CA LEU A 100 18.09 13.34 -7.58
C LEU A 100 18.30 14.86 -7.65
N GLU A 101 18.26 15.45 -8.85
CA GLU A 101 18.27 16.91 -9.04
C GLU A 101 16.99 17.54 -8.46
N PHE A 102 15.83 16.92 -8.67
CA PHE A 102 14.55 17.35 -8.11
C PHE A 102 14.58 17.36 -6.57
N ASP A 103 15.14 16.33 -5.91
CA ASP A 103 15.31 16.30 -4.45
C ASP A 103 16.09 17.51 -3.94
N THR A 104 17.20 17.83 -4.61
CA THR A 104 18.05 18.99 -4.26
C THR A 104 17.32 20.31 -4.50
N ALA A 105 16.54 20.40 -5.58
CA ALA A 105 15.73 21.56 -5.91
C ALA A 105 14.62 21.80 -4.88
N VAL A 106 13.98 20.75 -4.36
CA VAL A 106 12.97 20.87 -3.30
C VAL A 106 13.56 21.50 -2.05
N ASP A 107 14.73 21.05 -1.60
CA ASP A 107 15.39 21.66 -0.44
C ASP A 107 15.77 23.12 -0.71
N THR A 108 16.30 23.41 -1.90
CA THR A 108 16.68 24.77 -2.29
C THR A 108 15.47 25.71 -2.31
N LEU A 109 14.32 25.24 -2.80
CA LEU A 109 13.08 26.02 -2.81
C LEU A 109 12.54 26.23 -1.39
N GLN A 110 12.56 25.21 -0.53
CA GLN A 110 12.13 25.35 0.86
C GLN A 110 13.02 26.35 1.64
N ASP A 111 14.33 26.29 1.42
CA ASP A 111 15.28 27.25 1.98
C ASP A 111 15.03 28.68 1.49
N LEU A 112 14.71 28.85 0.21
CA LEU A 112 14.36 30.14 -0.38
C LEU A 112 13.10 30.71 0.28
N LEU A 113 12.05 29.90 0.42
CA LEU A 113 10.77 30.30 1.01
C LEU A 113 10.91 30.61 2.51
N ALA A 114 11.69 29.81 3.25
CA ALA A 114 11.95 30.05 4.68
C ALA A 114 12.71 31.35 4.95
N LYS A 115 13.46 31.86 3.96
CA LYS A 115 14.22 33.13 4.04
C LYS A 115 13.47 34.32 3.43
N ALA A 116 12.31 34.08 2.81
CA ALA A 116 11.52 35.15 2.19
C ALA A 116 11.01 36.13 3.25
N ALA A 117 11.01 37.42 2.93
CA ALA A 117 10.46 38.43 3.81
C ALA A 117 8.93 38.25 3.94
N PRO A 118 8.36 38.30 5.16
CA PRO A 118 6.91 38.20 5.34
C PRO A 118 6.15 39.30 4.58
N GLY A 119 5.00 38.95 4.00
CA GLY A 119 4.09 39.91 3.36
C GLY A 119 4.52 40.43 1.99
N VAL A 120 5.58 39.88 1.39
CA VAL A 120 5.98 40.20 0.00
C VAL A 120 5.22 39.30 -0.98
N PRO A 121 4.76 39.81 -2.14
CA PRO A 121 4.17 38.97 -3.18
C PRO A 121 5.13 37.84 -3.61
N LEU A 122 4.70 36.57 -3.50
CA LEU A 122 5.53 35.41 -3.86
C LEU A 122 5.87 35.34 -5.36
N GLU A 123 5.15 36.09 -6.21
CA GLU A 123 5.46 36.21 -7.64
C GLU A 123 6.91 36.64 -7.89
N GLU A 124 7.48 37.47 -7.00
CA GLU A 124 8.86 37.96 -7.09
C GLU A 124 9.91 36.84 -6.89
N LEU A 125 9.50 35.71 -6.29
CA LEU A 125 10.39 34.57 -6.04
C LEU A 125 10.41 33.56 -7.20
N TYR A 126 9.46 33.62 -8.14
CA TYR A 126 9.42 32.68 -9.27
C TYR A 126 10.70 32.65 -10.13
N PRO A 127 11.35 33.79 -10.42
CA PRO A 127 12.63 33.79 -11.13
C PRO A 127 13.77 33.07 -10.38
N LEU A 128 13.61 32.87 -9.07
CA LEU A 128 14.57 32.18 -8.20
C LEU A 128 14.22 30.72 -7.94
N VAL A 129 13.06 30.24 -8.44
CA VAL A 129 12.69 28.82 -8.34
C VAL A 129 13.73 27.98 -9.08
N PRO A 130 14.29 26.93 -8.45
CA PRO A 130 15.29 26.07 -9.08
C PRO A 130 14.76 25.44 -10.38
N GLU A 131 15.62 25.34 -11.39
CA GLU A 131 15.26 24.84 -12.74
C GLU A 131 14.42 23.54 -12.71
N PRO A 132 14.74 22.49 -11.91
CA PRO A 132 13.94 21.26 -11.89
C PRO A 132 12.47 21.44 -11.45
N LEU A 133 12.15 22.55 -10.79
CA LEU A 133 10.80 22.86 -10.27
C LEU A 133 10.07 23.92 -11.08
N GLN A 134 10.73 24.58 -12.03
CA GLN A 134 10.12 25.64 -12.83
C GLN A 134 8.94 25.08 -13.64
N GLY A 135 7.75 25.69 -13.47
CA GLY A 135 6.52 25.24 -14.11
C GLY A 135 5.81 24.05 -13.43
N TYR A 136 6.39 23.48 -12.37
CA TYR A 136 5.82 22.35 -11.61
C TYR A 136 5.34 22.73 -10.22
N VAL A 137 5.42 24.01 -9.83
CA VAL A 137 5.06 24.49 -8.48
C VAL A 137 4.15 25.70 -8.52
N GLU A 138 3.32 25.83 -7.49
CA GLU A 138 2.68 27.09 -7.09
C GLU A 138 3.24 27.50 -5.73
N LEU A 139 3.72 28.74 -5.60
CA LEU A 139 4.16 29.31 -4.32
C LEU A 139 2.94 29.88 -3.58
N VAL A 140 2.80 29.56 -2.30
CA VAL A 140 1.60 29.89 -1.52
C VAL A 140 1.97 30.38 -0.12
N TYR A 141 1.07 31.15 0.50
CA TYR A 141 1.10 31.43 1.93
C TYR A 141 0.04 30.58 2.64
N ASP A 142 0.32 30.17 3.88
CA ASP A 142 -0.71 29.73 4.81
C ASP A 142 -1.39 30.93 5.51
N LEU A 143 -2.35 30.66 6.40
CA LEU A 143 -3.08 31.70 7.15
C LEU A 143 -2.25 32.33 8.29
N GLN A 144 -0.98 31.96 8.43
CA GLN A 144 -0.01 32.52 9.38
C GLN A 144 1.15 33.23 8.65
N ASP A 145 0.99 33.52 7.36
CA ASP A 145 1.99 34.15 6.49
C ASP A 145 3.30 33.33 6.34
N ASN A 146 3.26 32.01 6.56
CA ASN A 146 4.39 31.14 6.23
C ASN A 146 4.37 30.83 4.73
N ALA A 147 5.46 31.17 4.04
CA ALA A 147 5.64 30.85 2.63
C ALA A 147 5.89 29.35 2.46
N SER A 148 5.23 28.75 1.48
CA SER A 148 5.33 27.34 1.12
C SER A 148 5.12 27.17 -0.39
N PHE A 149 5.08 25.93 -0.85
CA PHE A 149 4.73 25.60 -2.22
C PHE A 149 3.83 24.37 -2.25
N ARG A 150 3.07 24.24 -3.34
CA ARG A 150 2.48 22.96 -3.74
C ARG A 150 3.02 22.52 -5.09
N LEU A 151 3.14 21.21 -5.27
CA LEU A 151 3.44 20.58 -6.54
C LEU A 151 2.21 20.55 -7.43
N ILE A 152 2.41 20.76 -8.73
CA ILE A 152 1.42 20.46 -9.75
C ILE A 152 1.62 19.00 -10.16
N GLU A 153 1.21 18.06 -9.31
CA GLU A 153 1.49 16.62 -9.47
C GLU A 153 1.07 16.08 -10.85
N ALA A 154 -0.06 16.55 -11.37
CA ALA A 154 -0.55 16.18 -12.69
C ALA A 154 0.47 16.47 -13.82
N LEU A 155 1.27 17.53 -13.69
CA LEU A 155 2.35 17.82 -14.64
C LEU A 155 3.56 16.90 -14.40
N LEU A 156 3.89 16.59 -13.14
CA LEU A 156 4.97 15.63 -12.83
C LEU A 156 4.69 14.25 -13.45
N TYR A 157 3.45 13.76 -13.35
CA TYR A 157 3.03 12.50 -13.98
C TYR A 157 3.06 12.51 -15.51
N ARG A 158 3.09 13.68 -16.14
CA ARG A 158 3.16 13.87 -17.60
C ARG A 158 4.53 14.31 -18.09
N SER A 159 5.51 14.32 -17.20
CA SER A 159 6.88 14.74 -17.46
C SER A 159 7.82 13.55 -17.40
N ASP A 160 9.09 13.80 -17.72
CA ASP A 160 10.14 12.79 -17.61
C ASP A 160 10.44 12.35 -16.16
N TYR A 161 9.92 13.05 -15.14
CA TYR A 161 10.00 12.62 -13.74
C TYR A 161 9.20 11.34 -13.46
N ALA A 162 8.18 11.04 -14.26
CA ALA A 162 7.34 9.85 -14.13
C ALA A 162 7.75 8.71 -15.09
N SER A 163 9.02 8.67 -15.52
CA SER A 163 9.52 7.60 -16.39
C SER A 163 9.27 6.23 -15.79
N THR A 164 8.79 5.30 -16.63
CA THR A 164 8.56 3.90 -16.25
C THR A 164 9.80 3.02 -16.46
N ASP A 165 10.93 3.57 -16.90
CA ASP A 165 12.16 2.81 -17.16
C ASP A 165 12.73 2.12 -15.91
N GLY A 166 12.39 2.63 -14.72
CA GLY A 166 12.76 2.05 -13.43
C GLY A 166 11.77 0.99 -12.92
N GLN A 167 10.62 0.83 -13.56
CA GLN A 167 9.60 -0.12 -13.13
C GLN A 167 9.96 -1.55 -13.56
N SER A 168 9.76 -2.49 -12.65
CA SER A 168 9.94 -3.92 -12.92
C SER A 168 9.04 -4.78 -12.03
N LEU A 169 8.91 -6.05 -12.38
CA LEU A 169 8.25 -7.06 -11.56
C LEU A 169 9.27 -8.12 -11.13
N ALA A 170 9.41 -8.39 -9.83
CA ALA A 170 10.18 -9.52 -9.33
C ALA A 170 9.27 -10.74 -9.14
N LEU A 171 9.58 -11.82 -9.86
CA LEU A 171 8.89 -13.09 -9.76
C LEU A 171 9.73 -14.08 -8.97
N GLU A 172 9.16 -14.68 -7.94
CA GLU A 172 9.83 -15.68 -7.10
C GLU A 172 8.79 -16.69 -6.54
N PRO A 173 9.10 -17.99 -6.47
CA PRO A 173 8.23 -18.96 -5.80
C PRO A 173 8.36 -18.80 -4.29
N LEU A 174 7.24 -18.69 -3.61
CA LEU A 174 7.20 -18.58 -2.17
C LEU A 174 7.36 -19.95 -1.50
N ARG A 175 8.20 -20.00 -0.47
CA ARG A 175 8.48 -21.24 0.29
C ARG A 175 8.00 -21.20 1.75
N ALA A 176 7.57 -20.04 2.24
CA ALA A 176 7.13 -19.84 3.61
C ALA A 176 6.19 -18.63 3.71
N ASP A 177 5.35 -18.58 4.75
CA ASP A 177 4.42 -17.46 4.96
C ASP A 177 5.15 -16.13 5.15
N ARG A 178 6.24 -16.17 5.93
CA ARG A 178 7.00 -14.98 6.27
C ARG A 178 8.00 -14.67 5.16
N ARG A 179 7.79 -13.54 4.49
CA ARG A 179 8.72 -12.94 3.53
C ARG A 179 9.67 -11.95 4.24
N PRO A 180 10.91 -11.74 3.77
CA PRO A 180 11.78 -10.69 4.29
C PRO A 180 11.16 -9.30 4.17
N PHE A 181 11.49 -8.39 5.09
CA PHE A 181 10.97 -7.03 5.09
C PHE A 181 11.31 -6.31 3.78
N ALA A 182 10.31 -5.70 3.15
CA ALA A 182 10.44 -5.28 1.76
C ALA A 182 11.03 -3.88 1.58
N LEU A 183 10.89 -2.99 2.56
CA LEU A 183 11.24 -1.57 2.36
C LEU A 183 12.71 -1.23 2.60
N SER A 184 13.53 -2.19 3.06
CA SER A 184 14.95 -1.98 3.36
C SER A 184 15.91 -2.72 2.41
N THR A 185 15.39 -3.53 1.47
CA THR A 185 16.22 -4.42 0.65
C THR A 185 15.80 -4.41 -0.82
N PRO A 186 16.69 -4.00 -1.75
CA PRO A 186 16.41 -4.09 -3.18
C PRO A 186 16.31 -5.56 -3.65
N ARG A 187 15.50 -5.81 -4.67
CA ARG A 187 15.34 -7.13 -5.30
C ARG A 187 16.33 -7.26 -6.44
N LEU A 188 17.33 -8.10 -6.23
CA LEU A 188 18.28 -8.50 -7.25
C LEU A 188 17.89 -9.86 -7.82
N ASP A 189 18.28 -10.12 -9.08
CA ASP A 189 18.18 -11.44 -9.67
C ASP A 189 18.93 -12.49 -8.83
N THR A 190 18.37 -13.68 -8.80
CA THR A 190 18.95 -14.89 -8.19
C THR A 190 18.58 -16.11 -9.05
N ASP A 191 19.02 -17.30 -8.65
CA ASP A 191 18.60 -18.54 -9.33
C ASP A 191 17.09 -18.81 -9.20
N GLU A 192 16.43 -18.22 -8.20
CA GLU A 192 15.00 -18.41 -7.92
C GLU A 192 14.14 -17.19 -8.28
N ARG A 193 14.75 -16.00 -8.36
CA ARG A 193 14.08 -14.74 -8.66
C ARG A 193 14.50 -14.17 -10.01
N THR A 194 13.50 -13.81 -10.81
CA THR A 194 13.68 -13.06 -12.06
C THR A 194 13.09 -11.67 -11.89
N VAL A 195 13.91 -10.63 -12.13
CA VAL A 195 13.46 -9.24 -12.23
C VAL A 195 13.14 -8.92 -13.69
N LEU A 196 11.86 -8.82 -14.02
CA LEU A 196 11.36 -8.50 -15.34
C LEU A 196 11.21 -6.97 -15.50
N PRO A 197 12.01 -6.30 -16.35
CA PRO A 197 11.82 -4.88 -16.63
C PRO A 197 10.56 -4.68 -17.46
N VAL A 198 9.48 -4.27 -16.80
CA VAL A 198 8.18 -4.02 -17.41
C VAL A 198 7.45 -2.96 -16.60
N ALA A 199 6.85 -2.00 -17.31
CA ALA A 199 6.03 -0.98 -16.68
C ALA A 199 4.76 -1.59 -16.08
N PHE A 200 4.29 -1.05 -14.96
CA PHE A 200 3.10 -1.57 -14.28
C PHE A 200 1.88 -1.56 -15.20
N HIS A 201 1.68 -0.47 -15.95
CA HIS A 201 0.56 -0.27 -16.87
C HIS A 201 0.65 -1.09 -18.17
N HIS A 202 1.72 -1.87 -18.37
CA HIS A 202 1.91 -2.65 -19.60
C HIS A 202 0.81 -3.72 -19.75
N PRO A 203 0.14 -3.83 -20.91
CA PRO A 203 -0.98 -4.76 -21.10
C PRO A 203 -0.59 -6.23 -20.94
N GLY A 204 0.68 -6.58 -21.21
CA GLY A 204 1.20 -7.93 -20.94
C GLY A 204 1.12 -8.35 -19.48
N VAL A 205 1.16 -7.41 -18.53
CA VAL A 205 1.00 -7.70 -17.10
C VAL A 205 -0.41 -8.23 -16.82
N ASP A 206 -1.42 -7.65 -17.47
CA ASP A 206 -2.81 -8.11 -17.39
C ASP A 206 -2.98 -9.49 -18.03
N VAL A 207 -2.35 -9.73 -19.18
CA VAL A 207 -2.36 -11.04 -19.84
C VAL A 207 -1.75 -12.09 -18.92
N MET A 208 -0.60 -11.80 -18.32
CA MET A 208 0.09 -12.69 -17.37
C MET A 208 -0.82 -13.05 -16.19
N PHE A 209 -1.37 -12.07 -15.47
CA PHE A 209 -2.25 -12.34 -14.32
C PHE A 209 -3.56 -13.00 -14.72
N SER A 210 -4.09 -12.76 -15.93
CA SER A 210 -5.31 -13.44 -16.41
C SER A 210 -5.15 -14.96 -16.49
N THR A 211 -3.91 -15.46 -16.64
CA THR A 211 -3.63 -16.91 -16.69
C THR A 211 -3.92 -17.65 -15.39
N LEU A 212 -4.03 -16.94 -14.25
CA LEU A 212 -4.47 -17.50 -12.96
C LEU A 212 -5.89 -18.09 -13.03
N ARG A 213 -6.73 -17.58 -13.93
CA ARG A 213 -8.12 -18.06 -14.12
C ARG A 213 -8.35 -18.67 -15.49
N THR A 214 -7.73 -18.12 -16.53
CA THR A 214 -7.91 -18.58 -17.91
C THR A 214 -6.57 -18.95 -18.51
N PRO A 215 -6.19 -20.25 -18.54
CA PRO A 215 -4.96 -20.69 -19.16
C PRO A 215 -4.80 -20.18 -20.60
N ARG A 216 -3.60 -19.75 -20.95
CA ARG A 216 -3.24 -19.27 -22.30
C ARG A 216 -1.98 -19.95 -22.80
N PRO A 217 -1.78 -20.10 -24.11
CA PRO A 217 -0.49 -20.54 -24.65
C PRO A 217 0.66 -19.67 -24.12
N PHE A 218 1.75 -20.30 -23.66
CA PHE A 218 2.88 -19.54 -23.11
C PHE A 218 3.47 -18.55 -24.13
N GLY A 219 3.44 -18.88 -25.43
CA GLY A 219 3.83 -17.96 -26.50
C GLY A 219 3.01 -16.68 -26.52
N GLU A 220 1.69 -16.74 -26.30
CA GLU A 220 0.84 -15.54 -26.23
C GLU A 220 1.17 -14.67 -25.01
N VAL A 221 1.52 -15.29 -23.87
CA VAL A 221 1.96 -14.56 -22.68
C VAL A 221 3.30 -13.87 -22.94
N ALA A 222 4.24 -14.58 -23.56
CA ALA A 222 5.55 -14.04 -23.89
C ALA A 222 5.48 -12.91 -24.91
N ASP A 223 4.66 -13.06 -25.96
CA ASP A 223 4.44 -12.04 -26.98
C ASP A 223 3.76 -10.81 -26.36
N ALA A 224 2.75 -11.00 -25.50
CA ALA A 224 2.05 -9.90 -24.84
C ALA A 224 2.92 -9.11 -23.86
N LEU A 225 3.93 -9.75 -23.27
CA LEU A 225 4.95 -9.12 -22.42
C LEU A 225 6.17 -8.62 -23.22
N GLU A 226 6.16 -8.77 -24.55
CA GLU A 226 7.25 -8.36 -25.45
C GLU A 226 8.60 -8.98 -25.07
N LEU A 227 8.58 -10.25 -24.63
CA LEU A 227 9.76 -10.91 -24.09
C LEU A 227 10.75 -11.32 -25.19
N THR A 228 12.04 -11.12 -24.92
CA THR A 228 13.10 -11.82 -25.67
C THR A 228 13.07 -13.32 -25.38
N SER A 229 13.65 -14.14 -26.27
CA SER A 229 13.75 -15.60 -26.05
C SER A 229 14.48 -15.97 -24.76
N ASP A 230 15.43 -15.14 -24.31
CA ASP A 230 16.18 -15.37 -23.08
C ASP A 230 15.33 -15.07 -21.84
N THR A 231 14.59 -13.95 -21.86
CA THR A 231 13.68 -13.60 -20.77
C THR A 231 12.51 -14.57 -20.68
N ALA A 232 11.96 -14.99 -21.82
CA ALA A 232 10.92 -16.03 -21.87
C ALA A 232 11.41 -17.35 -21.26
N ARG A 233 12.67 -17.76 -21.50
CA ARG A 233 13.28 -18.93 -20.85
C ARG A 233 13.35 -18.80 -19.33
N LYS A 234 13.70 -17.61 -18.83
CA LYS A 234 13.78 -17.33 -17.38
C LYS A 234 12.41 -17.30 -16.72
N LEU A 235 11.37 -16.84 -17.42
CA LEU A 235 10.03 -16.74 -16.87
C LEU A 235 9.23 -18.04 -16.91
N ALA A 236 9.51 -18.91 -17.86
CA ALA A 236 8.82 -20.19 -18.02
C ALA A 236 8.62 -21.02 -16.72
N PRO A 237 9.61 -21.13 -15.80
CA PRO A 237 9.46 -21.91 -14.56
C PRO A 237 8.41 -21.38 -13.57
N TYR A 238 7.95 -20.13 -13.73
CA TYR A 238 6.89 -19.53 -12.91
C TYR A 238 5.48 -19.92 -13.37
N PHE A 239 5.39 -20.62 -14.50
CA PHE A 239 4.14 -21.13 -15.05
C PHE A 239 4.08 -22.64 -14.91
N THR A 240 2.88 -23.17 -14.74
CA THR A 240 2.60 -24.61 -14.82
C THR A 240 1.79 -24.90 -16.08
N ALA A 241 2.03 -26.05 -16.69
CA ALA A 241 1.13 -26.57 -17.72
C ALA A 241 -0.28 -26.70 -17.13
N ALA A 242 -1.26 -26.26 -17.89
CA ALA A 242 -2.67 -26.43 -17.59
C ALA A 242 -3.34 -27.10 -18.79
N ASP A 243 -4.42 -27.83 -18.54
CA ASP A 243 -5.26 -28.31 -19.63
C ASP A 243 -5.83 -27.10 -20.39
N ALA A 244 -6.06 -27.27 -21.70
CA ALA A 244 -6.70 -26.24 -22.54
C ALA A 244 -7.95 -25.69 -21.84
N PRO A 245 -8.22 -24.37 -21.90
CA PRO A 245 -9.06 -23.69 -20.92
C PRO A 245 -10.40 -24.40 -20.74
N ALA A 246 -10.48 -25.23 -19.70
CA ALA A 246 -11.76 -25.49 -19.08
C ALA A 246 -12.19 -24.13 -18.57
N LYS A 247 -13.32 -23.61 -19.06
CA LYS A 247 -13.89 -22.36 -18.52
C LYS A 247 -13.84 -22.50 -17.01
N ALA A 248 -13.03 -21.68 -16.34
CA ALA A 248 -13.05 -21.61 -14.89
C ALA A 248 -14.51 -21.52 -14.49
N THR A 249 -14.97 -22.42 -13.62
CA THR A 249 -16.36 -22.44 -13.19
C THR A 249 -16.60 -21.09 -12.54
N ARG A 250 -17.38 -20.24 -13.22
CA ARG A 250 -17.74 -18.91 -12.74
C ARG A 250 -18.29 -19.09 -11.32
N ARG A 251 -17.77 -18.30 -10.38
CA ARG A 251 -18.29 -18.40 -9.01
C ARG A 251 -19.73 -17.91 -9.03
N GLU A 252 -20.66 -18.76 -8.58
CA GLU A 252 -22.07 -18.37 -8.47
C GLU A 252 -22.19 -17.16 -7.53
N PRO A 253 -23.03 -16.16 -7.86
CA PRO A 253 -23.33 -15.06 -6.96
C PRO A 253 -23.78 -15.57 -5.59
N VAL A 254 -23.43 -14.83 -4.55
CA VAL A 254 -23.91 -15.16 -3.21
C VAL A 254 -25.40 -14.85 -3.14
N LYS A 255 -26.19 -15.73 -2.51
CA LYS A 255 -27.65 -15.53 -2.42
C LYS A 255 -28.04 -14.59 -1.28
N GLU A 256 -27.20 -14.55 -0.26
CA GLU A 256 -27.39 -13.76 0.95
C GLU A 256 -26.15 -12.89 1.15
N PRO A 257 -26.31 -11.66 1.67
CA PRO A 257 -25.19 -10.81 2.01
C PRO A 257 -24.24 -11.51 3.00
N ARG A 258 -22.92 -11.34 2.78
CA ARG A 258 -21.89 -11.89 3.68
C ARG A 258 -20.66 -11.02 3.74
N ILE A 259 -19.91 -11.17 4.85
CA ILE A 259 -18.61 -10.55 5.06
C ILE A 259 -17.57 -11.67 5.23
N ARG A 260 -16.42 -11.52 4.58
CA ARG A 260 -15.26 -12.41 4.73
C ARG A 260 -14.03 -11.59 5.08
N TYR A 261 -13.39 -11.94 6.18
CA TYR A 261 -12.11 -11.38 6.60
C TYR A 261 -10.99 -12.20 5.99
N LEU A 262 -10.10 -11.56 5.23
CA LEU A 262 -8.98 -12.23 4.57
C LEU A 262 -7.70 -12.18 5.42
N GLY A 263 -7.51 -11.10 6.19
CA GLY A 263 -6.32 -10.86 7.02
C GLY A 263 -5.96 -9.37 7.07
N HIS A 264 -5.27 -8.92 8.12
CA HIS A 264 -4.95 -7.51 8.36
C HIS A 264 -6.15 -6.56 8.19
N ALA A 265 -6.17 -5.66 7.21
CA ALA A 265 -7.28 -4.74 6.94
C ALA A 265 -8.18 -5.21 5.77
N CYS A 266 -7.87 -6.39 5.20
CA CYS A 266 -8.48 -6.88 3.97
C CYS A 266 -9.83 -7.56 4.26
N VAL A 267 -10.93 -6.94 3.84
CA VAL A 267 -12.29 -7.42 4.06
C VAL A 267 -13.07 -7.43 2.74
N LEU A 268 -13.75 -8.53 2.47
CA LEU A 268 -14.63 -8.70 1.33
C LEU A 268 -16.09 -8.72 1.78
N ALA A 269 -16.90 -7.79 1.27
CA ALA A 269 -18.35 -7.76 1.40
C ALA A 269 -19.00 -8.14 0.06
N GLU A 270 -19.99 -9.04 0.08
CA GLU A 270 -20.66 -9.54 -1.12
C GLU A 270 -22.15 -9.70 -0.87
N ASN A 271 -22.98 -9.41 -1.87
CA ASN A 271 -24.40 -9.76 -1.93
C ASN A 271 -24.75 -10.32 -3.33
N ASP A 272 -26.03 -10.52 -3.63
CA ASP A 272 -26.48 -11.05 -4.92
C ASP A 272 -26.27 -10.08 -6.10
N GLN A 273 -25.97 -8.81 -5.81
CA GLN A 273 -25.80 -7.74 -6.80
C GLN A 273 -24.34 -7.40 -7.07
N GLY A 274 -23.45 -7.48 -6.08
CA GLY A 274 -22.06 -7.06 -6.27
C GLY A 274 -21.07 -7.50 -5.18
N ALA A 275 -19.86 -6.95 -5.27
CA ALA A 275 -18.78 -7.18 -4.32
C ALA A 275 -17.93 -5.91 -4.08
N ILE A 276 -17.56 -5.71 -2.81
CA ILE A 276 -16.61 -4.68 -2.36
C ILE A 276 -15.43 -5.35 -1.65
N LEU A 277 -14.21 -4.97 -2.02
CA LEU A 277 -12.99 -5.40 -1.33
C LEU A 277 -12.27 -4.19 -0.73
N VAL A 278 -12.08 -4.20 0.59
CA VAL A 278 -11.42 -3.12 1.34
C VAL A 278 -9.96 -3.47 1.59
N ASP A 279 -9.06 -2.49 1.44
CA ASP A 279 -7.61 -2.57 1.69
C ASP A 279 -6.97 -3.91 1.23
N PRO A 280 -6.94 -4.18 -0.09
CA PRO A 280 -6.56 -5.49 -0.59
C PRO A 280 -5.12 -5.88 -0.25
N LEU A 281 -4.96 -6.83 0.66
CA LEU A 281 -3.72 -7.56 0.91
C LEU A 281 -3.99 -9.05 0.78
N LEU A 282 -3.66 -9.61 -0.38
CA LEU A 282 -3.92 -11.02 -0.66
C LEU A 282 -2.81 -11.90 -0.11
N PRO A 283 -3.14 -12.92 0.70
CA PRO A 283 -2.13 -13.87 1.10
C PRO A 283 -1.72 -14.74 -0.10
N PRO A 284 -0.43 -15.08 -0.21
CA PRO A 284 0.06 -16.01 -1.20
C PRO A 284 -0.43 -17.44 -0.90
N ALA A 285 -0.57 -18.25 -1.95
CA ALA A 285 -1.05 -19.63 -1.88
C ALA A 285 0.06 -20.60 -2.29
N PHE A 286 0.62 -21.35 -1.35
CA PHE A 286 1.71 -22.29 -1.62
C PHE A 286 1.51 -23.63 -0.91
N PRO A 287 2.15 -24.73 -1.38
CA PRO A 287 2.04 -26.04 -0.74
C PRO A 287 2.47 -25.99 0.74
N GLY A 288 1.59 -26.41 1.64
CA GLY A 288 1.85 -26.39 3.09
C GLY A 288 1.41 -25.11 3.81
N ALA A 289 0.84 -24.13 3.09
CA ALA A 289 0.21 -22.97 3.70
C ALA A 289 -0.97 -23.39 4.60
N GLY A 290 -1.08 -22.75 5.77
CA GLY A 290 -2.25 -22.88 6.64
C GLY A 290 -3.55 -22.32 6.02
N PRO A 291 -4.72 -22.57 6.64
CA PRO A 291 -6.01 -22.13 6.10
C PRO A 291 -6.06 -20.61 5.95
N ARG A 292 -6.49 -20.14 4.78
CA ARG A 292 -6.60 -18.72 4.43
C ARG A 292 -7.48 -18.55 3.20
N LEU A 293 -8.03 -17.35 3.01
CA LEU A 293 -8.71 -16.96 1.78
C LEU A 293 -7.70 -16.37 0.80
N VAL A 294 -7.61 -16.95 -0.39
CA VAL A 294 -6.65 -16.55 -1.45
C VAL A 294 -7.39 -15.96 -2.65
N ASP A 295 -6.62 -15.53 -3.65
CA ASP A 295 -7.11 -14.94 -4.90
C ASP A 295 -8.23 -15.76 -5.61
N SER A 296 -8.17 -17.09 -5.55
CA SER A 296 -9.20 -17.96 -6.14
C SER A 296 -10.52 -17.97 -5.36
N ASP A 297 -10.51 -17.60 -4.08
CA ASP A 297 -11.71 -17.54 -3.23
C ASP A 297 -12.52 -16.26 -3.43
N LEU A 298 -11.95 -15.28 -4.15
CA LEU A 298 -12.57 -14.01 -4.48
C LEU A 298 -13.52 -14.13 -5.69
N PRO A 299 -14.54 -13.26 -5.81
CA PRO A 299 -15.46 -13.25 -6.94
C PRO A 299 -14.71 -12.94 -8.24
N ASP A 300 -15.27 -13.38 -9.38
CA ASP A 300 -14.64 -13.14 -10.69
C ASP A 300 -14.49 -11.65 -10.99
N TYR A 301 -15.39 -10.82 -10.47
CA TYR A 301 -15.39 -9.37 -10.59
C TYR A 301 -15.63 -8.72 -9.22
N ILE A 302 -14.94 -7.62 -8.97
CA ILE A 302 -15.05 -6.79 -7.76
C ILE A 302 -15.47 -5.40 -8.23
N ASP A 303 -16.70 -5.00 -7.92
CA ASP A 303 -17.25 -3.75 -8.42
C ASP A 303 -16.47 -2.54 -7.90
N HIS A 304 -16.16 -2.54 -6.61
CA HIS A 304 -15.37 -1.50 -5.97
C HIS A 304 -14.28 -2.06 -5.08
N VAL A 305 -13.07 -1.53 -5.23
CA VAL A 305 -12.01 -1.67 -4.24
C VAL A 305 -11.92 -0.37 -3.45
N LEU A 306 -11.90 -0.47 -2.13
CA LEU A 306 -11.79 0.69 -1.24
C LEU A 306 -10.40 0.71 -0.62
N ILE A 307 -9.70 1.83 -0.73
CA ILE A 307 -8.42 2.05 -0.06
C ILE A 307 -8.64 3.12 0.99
N THR A 308 -8.40 2.80 2.26
CA THR A 308 -8.61 3.73 3.38
C THR A 308 -7.59 4.86 3.37
N HIS A 309 -6.31 4.54 3.17
CA HIS A 309 -5.23 5.51 3.17
C HIS A 309 -3.95 4.96 2.51
N GLY A 310 -2.94 5.82 2.39
CA GLY A 310 -1.72 5.58 1.60
C GLY A 310 -0.59 4.80 2.29
N HIS A 311 -0.81 4.10 3.41
CA HIS A 311 0.25 3.31 4.03
C HIS A 311 0.50 1.98 3.30
N GLN A 312 1.70 1.44 3.48
CA GLN A 312 2.22 0.30 2.71
C GLN A 312 1.40 -0.98 2.86
N ASP A 313 0.70 -1.15 3.97
CA ASP A 313 -0.10 -2.33 4.33
C ASP A 313 -1.59 -2.21 3.97
N HIS A 314 -2.03 -1.02 3.54
CA HIS A 314 -3.41 -0.76 3.06
C HIS A 314 -3.46 -0.54 1.54
N LEU A 315 -2.42 0.07 0.97
CA LEU A 315 -2.23 0.20 -0.48
C LEU A 315 -1.13 -0.74 -0.95
N VAL A 316 -1.49 -2.01 -1.16
CA VAL A 316 -0.57 -3.06 -1.59
C VAL A 316 -0.64 -3.24 -3.11
N LEU A 317 0.24 -2.54 -3.83
CA LEU A 317 0.27 -2.57 -5.30
C LEU A 317 0.44 -4.00 -5.87
N GLU A 318 1.16 -4.87 -5.16
CA GLU A 318 1.29 -6.29 -5.49
C GLU A 318 -0.08 -6.98 -5.62
N SER A 319 -0.98 -6.74 -4.68
CA SER A 319 -2.34 -7.30 -4.69
C SER A 319 -3.20 -6.62 -5.76
N LEU A 320 -3.10 -5.30 -5.89
CA LEU A 320 -3.90 -4.53 -6.84
C LEU A 320 -3.58 -4.90 -8.29
N LEU A 321 -2.29 -5.03 -8.67
CA LEU A 321 -1.90 -5.43 -10.04
C LEU A 321 -2.40 -6.83 -10.38
N ARG A 322 -2.33 -7.76 -9.43
CA ARG A 322 -2.86 -9.11 -9.58
C ARG A 322 -4.38 -9.11 -9.86
N LEU A 323 -5.11 -8.18 -9.25
CA LEU A 323 -6.56 -8.05 -9.38
C LEU A 323 -7.01 -7.08 -10.47
N ARG A 324 -6.10 -6.34 -11.12
CA ARG A 324 -6.44 -5.15 -11.93
C ARG A 324 -7.56 -5.38 -12.95
N THR A 325 -7.51 -6.48 -13.70
CA THR A 325 -8.53 -6.80 -14.73
C THR A 325 -9.89 -7.22 -14.18
N ARG A 326 -9.98 -7.44 -12.87
CA ARG A 326 -11.18 -7.87 -12.15
C ARG A 326 -11.79 -6.74 -11.31
N ILE A 327 -11.14 -5.59 -11.23
CA ILE A 327 -11.60 -4.43 -10.47
C ILE A 327 -12.42 -3.51 -11.37
N GLY A 328 -13.60 -3.11 -10.91
CA GLY A 328 -14.42 -2.11 -11.57
C GLY A 328 -13.90 -0.70 -11.36
N THR A 329 -13.97 -0.22 -10.12
CA THR A 329 -13.55 1.11 -9.70
C THR A 329 -12.74 1.02 -8.41
N ILE A 330 -11.64 1.75 -8.31
CA ILE A 330 -10.96 1.97 -7.04
C ILE A 330 -11.44 3.28 -6.43
N VAL A 331 -11.80 3.26 -5.16
CA VAL A 331 -12.19 4.43 -4.37
C VAL A 331 -11.09 4.74 -3.37
N VAL A 332 -10.60 5.98 -3.38
CA VAL A 332 -9.55 6.48 -2.49
C VAL A 332 -10.04 7.73 -1.75
N PRO A 333 -9.45 8.09 -0.60
CA PRO A 333 -9.68 9.40 0.01
C PRO A 333 -9.25 10.52 -0.95
N ARG A 334 -9.97 11.64 -0.93
CA ARG A 334 -9.54 12.87 -1.61
C ARG A 334 -8.30 13.43 -0.92
N SER A 335 -7.25 13.70 -1.70
CA SER A 335 -6.03 14.35 -1.22
C SER A 335 -6.06 15.87 -1.37
N ASP A 336 -5.27 16.54 -0.52
CA ASP A 336 -4.94 17.95 -0.70
C ASP A 336 -3.88 18.08 -1.80
N ALA A 337 -4.30 18.55 -2.97
CA ALA A 337 -3.49 18.49 -4.18
C ALA A 337 -2.13 19.19 -4.02
N GLY A 338 -1.06 18.41 -4.21
CA GLY A 338 0.30 18.95 -4.39
C GLY A 338 1.17 19.04 -3.15
N SER A 339 0.71 18.61 -1.97
CA SER A 339 1.61 18.52 -0.82
C SER A 339 2.54 17.30 -0.94
N LEU A 340 3.77 17.41 -0.44
CA LEU A 340 4.75 16.32 -0.54
C LEU A 340 4.41 15.15 0.38
N GLN A 341 3.79 15.42 1.52
CA GLN A 341 3.38 14.38 2.48
C GLN A 341 2.09 13.64 2.07
N ASP A 342 1.26 14.23 1.20
CA ASP A 342 -0.03 13.69 0.76
C ASP A 342 -0.08 13.55 -0.78
N PRO A 343 0.78 12.71 -1.38
CA PRO A 343 0.73 12.49 -2.82
C PRO A 343 -0.62 11.91 -3.25
N SER A 344 -1.17 12.35 -4.37
CA SER A 344 -2.47 11.85 -4.85
C SER A 344 -2.45 10.36 -5.16
N LEU A 345 -3.17 9.57 -4.34
CA LEU A 345 -3.37 8.13 -4.56
C LEU A 345 -4.06 7.85 -5.90
N ARG A 346 -4.97 8.72 -6.33
CA ARG A 346 -5.66 8.60 -7.62
C ARG A 346 -4.67 8.68 -8.77
N LEU A 347 -3.85 9.74 -8.83
CA LEU A 347 -2.86 9.90 -9.89
C LEU A 347 -1.83 8.76 -9.88
N ALA A 348 -1.41 8.32 -8.68
CA ALA A 348 -0.49 7.19 -8.52
C ALA A 348 -1.04 5.89 -9.11
N LEU A 349 -2.31 5.56 -8.82
CA LEU A 349 -2.96 4.35 -9.32
C LEU A 349 -3.31 4.47 -10.82
N GLU A 350 -3.77 5.63 -11.29
CA GLU A 350 -3.96 5.87 -12.72
C GLU A 350 -2.65 5.67 -13.50
N ALA A 351 -1.53 6.20 -12.99
CA ALA A 351 -0.20 6.00 -13.59
C ALA A 351 0.28 4.52 -13.53
N ALA A 352 -0.16 3.76 -12.54
CA ALA A 352 0.06 2.31 -12.46
C ALA A 352 -0.85 1.49 -13.39
N GLY A 353 -1.74 2.14 -14.15
CA GLY A 353 -2.59 1.53 -15.17
C GLY A 353 -4.00 1.15 -14.70
N PHE A 354 -4.45 1.62 -13.54
CA PHE A 354 -5.84 1.41 -13.11
C PHE A 354 -6.76 2.38 -13.87
N PRO A 355 -7.72 1.87 -14.68
CA PRO A 355 -8.45 2.71 -15.63
C PRO A 355 -9.54 3.58 -14.97
N ARG A 356 -9.95 3.26 -13.74
CA ARG A 356 -11.04 3.92 -13.02
C ARG A 356 -10.70 4.04 -11.55
N VAL A 357 -10.26 5.22 -11.16
CA VAL A 357 -9.98 5.58 -9.76
C VAL A 357 -10.75 6.86 -9.44
N ILE A 358 -11.51 6.87 -8.36
CA ILE A 358 -12.31 8.03 -7.93
C ILE A 358 -11.95 8.42 -6.50
N GLU A 359 -12.05 9.71 -6.22
CA GLU A 359 -11.80 10.30 -4.90
C GLU A 359 -13.11 10.68 -4.23
N LEU A 360 -13.29 10.27 -2.99
CA LEU A 360 -14.37 10.77 -2.13
C LEU A 360 -13.77 11.63 -1.02
N GLY A 361 -14.31 12.86 -0.89
CA GLY A 361 -14.05 13.70 0.27
C GLY A 361 -14.96 13.29 1.44
N GLU A 362 -14.66 13.81 2.63
CA GLU A 362 -15.42 13.53 3.85
C GLU A 362 -16.93 13.70 3.65
N LEU A 363 -17.69 12.69 4.09
CA LEU A 363 -19.15 12.58 4.02
C LEU A 363 -19.74 12.60 2.59
N GLN A 364 -18.91 12.53 1.55
CA GLN A 364 -19.40 12.29 0.20
C GLN A 364 -19.82 10.83 0.01
N GLN A 365 -20.79 10.63 -0.87
CA GLN A 365 -21.46 9.36 -1.05
C GLN A 365 -21.54 8.97 -2.52
N ILE A 366 -21.54 7.66 -2.78
CA ILE A 366 -21.85 7.07 -4.08
C ILE A 366 -22.77 5.87 -3.90
N GLU A 367 -23.58 5.60 -4.93
CA GLU A 367 -24.35 4.36 -5.02
C GLU A 367 -23.51 3.29 -5.71
N THR A 368 -23.51 2.07 -5.16
CA THR A 368 -22.80 0.92 -5.70
C THR A 368 -23.75 -0.28 -5.85
N ALA A 369 -23.33 -1.34 -6.54
CA ALA A 369 -24.09 -2.59 -6.59
C ALA A 369 -24.26 -3.23 -5.19
N MET A 370 -23.35 -2.95 -4.26
CA MET A 370 -23.44 -3.37 -2.86
C MET A 370 -24.27 -2.41 -2.00
N GLY A 371 -24.86 -1.34 -2.53
CA GLY A 371 -25.54 -0.31 -1.73
C GLY A 371 -24.74 0.99 -1.63
N ARG A 372 -25.07 1.82 -0.64
CA ARG A 372 -24.53 3.18 -0.53
C ARG A 372 -23.20 3.18 0.20
N LEU A 373 -22.18 3.77 -0.41
CA LEU A 373 -20.87 3.97 0.17
C LEU A 373 -20.68 5.42 0.59
N THR A 374 -20.22 5.66 1.83
CA THR A 374 -19.90 6.99 2.36
C THR A 374 -18.46 7.05 2.87
N ALA A 375 -17.73 8.12 2.52
CA ALA A 375 -16.45 8.44 3.11
C ALA A 375 -16.63 9.03 4.52
N VAL A 376 -15.99 8.44 5.53
CA VAL A 376 -16.11 8.86 6.94
C VAL A 376 -14.77 9.42 7.42
N PRO A 377 -14.75 10.55 8.17
CA PRO A 377 -13.51 11.12 8.69
C PRO A 377 -12.66 10.12 9.48
N PHE A 378 -11.37 10.05 9.12
CA PHE A 378 -10.33 9.27 9.79
C PHE A 378 -9.36 10.26 10.44
N PHE A 379 -9.26 10.22 11.78
CA PHE A 379 -8.27 11.00 12.54
C PHE A 379 -7.05 10.19 12.99
N GLY A 380 -5.92 10.87 13.17
CA GLY A 380 -4.71 10.33 13.79
C GLY A 380 -3.83 9.49 12.88
N GLU A 381 -2.96 8.69 13.50
CA GLU A 381 -2.08 7.68 12.91
C GLU A 381 -1.02 8.19 11.89
N HIS A 382 -1.09 9.45 11.45
CA HIS A 382 -0.17 9.98 10.42
C HIS A 382 0.89 10.93 11.00
N GLY A 383 1.22 10.77 12.29
CA GLY A 383 2.22 11.56 13.00
C GLY A 383 1.98 13.07 12.89
N ASP A 384 0.73 13.53 12.91
CA ASP A 384 0.32 14.93 12.75
C ASP A 384 0.72 15.58 11.42
N LEU A 385 0.91 14.78 10.36
CA LEU A 385 1.00 15.29 8.99
C LEU A 385 -0.39 15.44 8.38
N ALA A 386 -0.58 16.51 7.60
CA ALA A 386 -1.78 16.72 6.79
C ALA A 386 -1.76 15.75 5.61
N ILE A 387 -2.38 14.58 5.80
CA ILE A 387 -2.42 13.46 4.85
C ILE A 387 -3.86 12.96 4.74
N SER A 388 -4.27 12.65 3.52
CA SER A 388 -5.58 12.13 3.17
C SER A 388 -5.78 10.68 3.60
N LYS A 389 -6.95 10.44 4.16
CA LYS A 389 -7.36 9.18 4.77
C LYS A 389 -8.85 9.20 4.99
N SER A 390 -9.49 8.04 4.86
CA SER A 390 -10.93 7.89 5.09
C SER A 390 -11.23 6.51 5.63
N ALA A 391 -12.19 6.46 6.56
CA ALA A 391 -12.93 5.24 6.84
C ALA A 391 -14.05 5.09 5.81
N TRP A 392 -14.56 3.88 5.62
CA TRP A 392 -15.59 3.59 4.62
C TRP A 392 -16.84 3.01 5.27
N LEU A 393 -17.97 3.72 5.17
CA LEU A 393 -19.27 3.21 5.61
C LEU A 393 -20.04 2.62 4.43
N LEU A 394 -20.37 1.34 4.52
CA LEU A 394 -21.27 0.65 3.60
C LEU A 394 -22.65 0.52 4.23
N GLU A 395 -23.67 1.04 3.57
CA GLU A 395 -25.08 0.82 3.90
C GLU A 395 -25.71 -0.14 2.88
N SER A 396 -26.08 -1.34 3.34
CA SER A 396 -26.57 -2.42 2.47
C SER A 396 -27.48 -3.36 3.23
N ASP A 397 -28.58 -3.79 2.58
CA ASP A 397 -29.51 -4.78 3.12
C ASP A 397 -30.03 -4.45 4.53
N GLY A 398 -30.29 -3.15 4.77
CA GLY A 398 -30.77 -2.65 6.06
C GLY A 398 -29.73 -2.62 7.18
N ARG A 399 -28.45 -2.77 6.85
CA ARG A 399 -27.33 -2.71 7.80
C ARG A 399 -26.28 -1.70 7.39
N THR A 400 -25.49 -1.29 8.38
CA THR A 400 -24.38 -0.35 8.23
C THR A 400 -23.08 -0.96 8.75
N VAL A 401 -22.05 -0.97 7.90
CA VAL A 401 -20.73 -1.55 8.21
C VAL A 401 -19.67 -0.48 7.99
N LEU A 402 -18.93 -0.14 9.04
CA LEU A 402 -17.83 0.83 8.99
C LEU A 402 -16.48 0.11 9.00
N PHE A 403 -15.67 0.35 7.97
CA PHE A 403 -14.26 -0.06 7.90
C PHE A 403 -13.39 1.12 8.30
N ALA A 404 -12.91 1.13 9.54
CA ALA A 404 -12.24 2.29 10.14
C ALA A 404 -10.71 2.28 9.99
N ALA A 405 -10.10 1.18 9.53
CA ALA A 405 -8.65 0.97 9.50
C ALA A 405 -8.02 1.46 10.81
N ASP A 406 -6.97 2.26 10.74
CA ASP A 406 -6.16 2.69 11.88
C ASP A 406 -6.62 4.02 12.46
N THR A 407 -7.89 4.36 12.21
CA THR A 407 -8.57 5.50 12.83
C THR A 407 -8.28 5.53 14.32
N SER A 408 -7.88 6.70 14.81
CA SER A 408 -7.73 7.01 16.21
C SER A 408 -8.85 7.91 16.71
N THR A 409 -9.35 7.65 17.90
CA THR A 409 -10.40 8.47 18.52
C THR A 409 -9.79 9.62 19.32
N ILE A 410 -9.27 10.61 18.60
CA ILE A 410 -8.63 11.79 19.21
C ILE A 410 -9.69 12.69 19.88
N ASP A 411 -10.81 12.91 19.19
CA ASP A 411 -11.95 13.69 19.69
C ASP A 411 -13.25 12.90 19.54
N PRO A 412 -13.76 12.28 20.63
CA PRO A 412 -15.04 11.58 20.60
C PRO A 412 -16.23 12.48 20.18
N ALA A 413 -16.16 13.80 20.39
CA ALA A 413 -17.23 14.71 20.00
C ALA A 413 -17.35 14.79 18.47
N ALA A 414 -16.24 14.74 17.74
CA ALA A 414 -16.23 14.67 16.27
C ALA A 414 -17.04 13.46 15.79
N TYR A 415 -16.87 12.28 16.41
CA TYR A 415 -17.64 11.09 16.05
C TYR A 415 -19.12 11.18 16.41
N ALA A 416 -19.49 11.96 17.44
CA ALA A 416 -20.90 12.26 17.70
C ALA A 416 -21.53 13.17 16.62
N HIS A 417 -20.75 14.02 15.94
CA HIS A 417 -21.19 14.75 14.75
C HIS A 417 -21.28 13.83 13.53
N VAL A 418 -20.29 12.96 13.34
CA VAL A 418 -20.31 11.94 12.29
C VAL A 418 -21.56 11.07 12.40
N ARG A 419 -21.87 10.52 13.58
CA ARG A 419 -23.09 9.72 13.81
C ARG A 419 -24.37 10.48 13.49
N ARG A 420 -24.43 11.79 13.73
CA ARG A 420 -25.60 12.60 13.36
C ARG A 420 -25.77 12.72 11.84
N ALA A 421 -24.67 12.68 11.08
CA ALA A 421 -24.70 12.76 9.62
C ALA A 421 -24.99 11.39 8.96
N ILE A 422 -24.37 10.32 9.47
CA ILE A 422 -24.42 9.00 8.82
C ILE A 422 -25.39 8.01 9.48
N GLY A 423 -25.95 8.34 10.64
CA GLY A 423 -26.76 7.44 11.44
C GLY A 423 -25.92 6.50 12.32
N LYS A 424 -26.58 5.46 12.82
CA LYS A 424 -25.97 4.41 13.64
C LYS A 424 -25.07 3.53 12.75
N VAL A 425 -23.97 3.02 13.32
CA VAL A 425 -23.16 1.96 12.73
C VAL A 425 -23.52 0.63 13.40
N ASP A 426 -23.83 -0.43 12.64
CA ASP A 426 -24.18 -1.73 13.22
C ASP A 426 -22.93 -2.57 13.48
N VAL A 427 -22.01 -2.61 12.49
CA VAL A 427 -20.76 -3.38 12.54
C VAL A 427 -19.57 -2.46 12.33
N LEU A 428 -18.62 -2.45 13.27
CA LEU A 428 -17.38 -1.68 13.21
C LEU A 428 -16.17 -2.60 13.02
N PHE A 429 -15.37 -2.36 12.00
CA PHE A 429 -13.99 -2.87 11.90
C PHE A 429 -13.02 -1.76 12.29
N LEU A 430 -12.13 -2.02 13.24
CA LEU A 430 -11.15 -1.03 13.73
C LEU A 430 -9.79 -1.65 14.02
N GLY A 431 -8.73 -0.94 13.65
CA GLY A 431 -7.34 -1.23 13.99
C GLY A 431 -7.01 -0.78 15.39
N MET A 432 -6.16 -1.54 16.09
CA MET A 432 -5.73 -1.23 17.46
C MET A 432 -4.22 -1.35 17.65
N GLU A 433 -3.44 -1.07 16.60
CA GLU A 433 -1.98 -0.97 16.68
C GLU A 433 -1.58 0.33 17.41
N CYS A 434 -1.77 0.35 18.73
CA CYS A 434 -1.64 1.55 19.56
C CYS A 434 -0.18 1.97 19.85
N GLU A 435 0.81 1.16 19.43
CA GLU A 435 2.25 1.43 19.55
C GLU A 435 2.95 1.47 18.18
N GLY A 436 2.41 2.25 17.25
CA GLY A 436 2.97 2.34 15.90
C GLY A 436 4.33 3.03 15.84
N ALA A 437 4.93 3.00 14.65
CA ALA A 437 6.29 3.49 14.42
C ALA A 437 6.44 5.01 14.68
N PRO A 438 7.66 5.52 14.96
CA PRO A 438 7.89 6.97 14.98
C PRO A 438 7.70 7.57 13.57
N LEU A 439 7.27 8.83 13.50
CA LEU A 439 7.02 9.58 12.26
C LEU A 439 8.15 9.45 11.23
N THR A 440 9.40 9.55 11.68
CA THR A 440 10.57 9.52 10.80
C THR A 440 10.82 8.15 10.18
N TRP A 441 10.21 7.09 10.71
CA TRP A 441 10.32 5.74 10.15
C TRP A 441 9.82 5.68 8.71
N LEU A 442 8.61 6.20 8.48
CA LEU A 442 7.96 6.21 7.16
C LEU A 442 8.22 7.52 6.41
N TYR A 443 8.03 8.66 7.09
CA TYR A 443 8.04 9.99 6.47
C TYR A 443 9.38 10.72 6.54
N GLY A 444 10.38 10.16 7.21
CA GLY A 444 11.71 10.77 7.41
C GLY A 444 12.32 11.39 6.14
N PRO A 445 12.34 10.68 4.99
CA PRO A 445 12.88 11.20 3.73
C PRO A 445 12.18 12.45 3.21
N LEU A 446 10.94 12.73 3.61
CA LEU A 446 10.21 13.89 3.08
C LEU A 446 10.70 15.20 3.71
N PHE A 447 11.29 15.14 4.90
CA PHE A 447 11.78 16.33 5.59
C PHE A 447 13.07 16.87 4.97
N THR A 448 13.12 18.19 4.77
CA THR A 448 14.33 18.96 4.43
C THR A 448 15.36 18.89 5.55
N HIS A 449 14.86 19.11 6.77
CA HIS A 449 15.62 19.03 8.01
C HIS A 449 15.01 17.94 8.87
N GLU A 450 15.82 16.97 9.24
CA GLU A 450 15.35 15.87 10.07
C GLU A 450 14.75 16.41 11.39
N PRO A 451 13.53 16.01 11.75
CA PRO A 451 12.95 16.39 13.03
C PRO A 451 13.85 15.97 14.19
N ALA A 452 13.95 16.81 15.22
CA ALA A 452 14.69 16.45 16.43
C ALA A 452 14.21 15.10 16.98
N ARG A 453 15.14 14.24 17.41
CA ARG A 453 14.82 12.87 17.87
C ARG A 453 13.71 12.83 18.92
N GLU A 454 13.69 13.79 19.84
CA GLU A 454 12.64 13.88 20.86
C GLU A 454 11.25 14.13 20.25
N MET A 455 11.15 15.00 19.23
CA MET A 455 9.90 15.24 18.51
C MET A 455 9.49 14.01 17.70
N ALA A 456 10.44 13.39 17.01
CA ALA A 456 10.21 12.21 16.18
C ALA A 456 9.68 11.00 16.99
N VAL A 457 10.11 10.84 18.25
CA VAL A 457 9.63 9.75 19.12
C VAL A 457 8.21 10.00 19.64
N ARG A 458 7.80 11.26 19.78
CA ARG A 458 6.47 11.65 20.28
C ARG A 458 5.41 11.69 19.18
N ARG A 459 5.78 12.02 17.94
CA ARG A 459 4.90 11.96 16.77
C ARG A 459 4.95 10.56 16.19
N ARG A 460 3.89 9.78 16.35
CA ARG A 460 3.86 8.35 16.02
C ARG A 460 2.69 7.99 15.12
N LEU A 461 2.79 6.79 14.55
CA LEU A 461 1.77 6.20 13.70
C LEU A 461 0.83 5.29 14.50
N ASN A 462 0.29 5.81 15.60
CA ASN A 462 -0.54 5.01 16.50
C ASN A 462 -1.99 4.94 16.00
N GLY A 463 -2.56 3.73 16.03
CA GLY A 463 -4.00 3.51 16.01
C GLY A 463 -4.64 3.66 17.40
N ASN A 464 -5.87 3.17 17.53
CA ASN A 464 -6.62 3.23 18.80
C ASN A 464 -6.05 2.30 19.89
N ASP A 465 -5.99 2.79 21.13
CA ASP A 465 -5.93 1.94 22.32
C ASP A 465 -7.35 1.49 22.74
N ASP A 466 -7.47 0.79 23.88
CA ASP A 466 -8.78 0.32 24.36
C ASP A 466 -9.74 1.44 24.75
N ILE A 467 -9.22 2.58 25.21
CA ILE A 467 -10.04 3.72 25.63
C ILE A 467 -10.61 4.40 24.39
N GLY A 468 -9.76 4.71 23.41
CA GLY A 468 -10.16 5.31 22.15
C GLY A 468 -11.07 4.40 21.33
N ALA A 469 -10.78 3.10 21.28
CA ALA A 469 -11.62 2.11 20.63
C ALA A 469 -13.03 2.05 21.22
N MET A 470 -13.15 2.05 22.56
CA MET A 470 -14.45 2.06 23.24
C MET A 470 -15.20 3.36 22.99
N ALA A 471 -14.53 4.50 23.06
CA ALA A 471 -15.13 5.80 22.79
C ALA A 471 -15.68 5.90 21.36
N LEU A 472 -14.98 5.31 20.37
CA LEU A 472 -15.47 5.23 18.99
C LEU A 472 -16.75 4.41 18.89
N ALA A 473 -16.73 3.18 19.44
CA ALA A 473 -17.85 2.26 19.39
C ALA A 473 -19.11 2.87 20.06
N GLU A 474 -18.94 3.53 21.21
CA GLU A 474 -20.03 4.21 21.91
C GLU A 474 -20.53 5.45 21.14
N ALA A 475 -19.61 6.26 20.59
CA ALA A 475 -19.97 7.47 19.85
C ALA A 475 -20.77 7.16 18.58
N LEU A 476 -20.46 6.05 17.89
CA LEU A 476 -21.16 5.57 16.69
C LEU A 476 -22.38 4.69 17.01
N GLY A 477 -22.48 4.19 18.25
CA GLY A 477 -23.59 3.36 18.72
C GLY A 477 -23.55 1.94 18.15
N CYS A 478 -22.37 1.33 18.10
CA CYS A 478 -22.14 0.01 17.49
C CYS A 478 -22.80 -1.13 18.25
N ASP A 479 -23.37 -2.10 17.52
CA ASP A 479 -23.83 -3.37 18.08
C ASP A 479 -22.74 -4.44 18.07
N ARG A 480 -21.84 -4.35 17.07
CA ARG A 480 -20.74 -5.28 16.88
C ARG A 480 -19.43 -4.56 16.55
N ALA A 481 -18.32 -5.07 17.06
CA ALA A 481 -16.98 -4.60 16.77
C ALA A 481 -15.98 -5.74 16.47
N TYR A 482 -15.16 -5.55 15.45
CA TYR A 482 -14.12 -6.46 15.03
C TYR A 482 -12.77 -5.75 15.04
N VAL A 483 -11.88 -6.17 15.94
CA VAL A 483 -10.50 -5.68 15.92
C VAL A 483 -9.77 -6.37 14.79
N TYR A 484 -9.35 -5.60 13.79
CA TYR A 484 -8.58 -6.04 12.61
C TYR A 484 -7.30 -5.20 12.48
N ALA A 485 -6.62 -5.23 11.33
CA ALA A 485 -5.44 -4.40 11.02
C ALA A 485 -4.26 -4.51 12.01
N MET A 486 -4.14 -5.61 12.76
CA MET A 486 -3.07 -5.78 13.77
C MET A 486 -1.72 -6.25 13.19
N GLY A 487 -1.68 -6.59 11.90
CA GLY A 487 -0.45 -7.04 11.22
C GLY A 487 0.11 -8.37 11.74
N HIS A 488 -0.72 -9.18 12.41
CA HIS A 488 -0.30 -10.43 13.05
C HIS A 488 -0.22 -11.63 12.10
N GLU A 489 -0.91 -11.57 10.96
CA GLU A 489 -0.83 -12.63 9.96
C GLU A 489 0.59 -12.71 9.38
N PRO A 490 1.20 -13.90 9.27
CA PRO A 490 2.61 -14.03 8.92
C PRO A 490 2.93 -13.55 7.50
N TRP A 491 1.93 -13.55 6.61
CA TRP A 491 2.05 -13.02 5.24
C TRP A 491 2.03 -11.49 5.15
N VAL A 492 1.79 -10.78 6.27
CA VAL A 492 1.79 -9.31 6.35
C VAL A 492 3.13 -8.78 6.88
N TRP A 493 3.89 -9.63 7.57
CA TRP A 493 5.14 -9.28 8.24
C TRP A 493 6.15 -8.52 7.36
N TYR A 494 6.16 -8.79 6.06
CA TYR A 494 7.08 -8.14 5.12
C TYR A 494 6.85 -6.63 4.93
N LEU A 495 5.70 -6.12 5.38
CA LEU A 495 5.32 -4.71 5.33
C LEU A 495 5.30 -4.05 6.71
N THR A 496 4.93 -4.80 7.76
CA THR A 496 4.71 -4.24 9.11
C THR A 496 5.84 -4.58 10.09
N THR A 497 6.48 -5.73 9.90
CA THR A 497 7.41 -6.38 10.85
C THR A 497 6.83 -6.75 12.21
N THR A 498 5.52 -6.59 12.39
CA THR A 498 4.78 -6.95 13.60
C THR A 498 4.62 -8.45 13.69
N THR A 499 4.87 -9.01 14.88
CA THR A 499 4.63 -10.43 15.18
C THR A 499 3.69 -10.50 16.38
N PHE A 500 2.76 -11.45 16.37
CA PHE A 500 1.91 -11.67 17.53
C PHE A 500 2.73 -11.99 18.78
N ASP A 501 2.56 -11.19 19.82
CA ASP A 501 3.01 -11.42 21.18
C ASP A 501 1.85 -11.11 22.11
N GLU A 502 1.44 -12.10 22.89
CA GLU A 502 0.33 -11.97 23.84
C GLU A 502 0.54 -10.83 24.85
N ASN A 503 1.79 -10.49 25.16
CA ASN A 503 2.15 -9.46 26.14
C ASN A 503 2.34 -8.08 25.49
N ALA A 504 2.30 -7.96 24.16
CA ALA A 504 2.42 -6.69 23.48
C ALA A 504 1.26 -5.76 23.86
N ALA A 505 1.56 -4.46 24.02
CA ALA A 505 0.56 -3.48 24.43
C ALA A 505 -0.66 -3.40 23.49
N PRO A 506 -0.51 -3.43 22.15
CA PRO A 506 -1.65 -3.51 21.21
C PRO A 506 -2.56 -4.73 21.45
N VAL A 507 -1.97 -5.90 21.69
CA VAL A 507 -2.73 -7.13 21.96
C VAL A 507 -3.49 -7.02 23.28
N GLN A 508 -2.82 -6.57 24.35
CA GLN A 508 -3.43 -6.38 25.66
C GLN A 508 -4.54 -5.32 25.62
N ALA A 509 -4.37 -4.24 24.85
CA ALA A 509 -5.42 -3.24 24.62
C ALA A 509 -6.63 -3.86 23.90
N ALA A 510 -6.41 -4.59 22.80
CA ALA A 510 -7.50 -5.25 22.09
C ALA A 510 -8.30 -6.22 22.98
N GLU A 511 -7.64 -7.00 23.84
CA GLU A 511 -8.33 -7.90 24.79
C GLU A 511 -9.17 -7.13 25.82
N ARG A 512 -8.65 -6.00 26.35
CA ARG A 512 -9.42 -5.13 27.26
C ARG A 512 -10.63 -4.51 26.57
N PHE A 513 -10.49 -4.05 25.32
CA PHE A 513 -11.59 -3.53 24.51
C PHE A 513 -12.68 -4.60 24.28
N VAL A 514 -12.30 -5.80 23.88
CA VAL A 514 -13.24 -6.92 23.67
C VAL A 514 -13.99 -7.27 24.97
N ALA A 515 -13.28 -7.33 26.10
CA ALA A 515 -13.90 -7.57 27.40
C ALA A 515 -14.88 -6.46 27.78
N ALA A 516 -14.51 -5.19 27.58
CA ALA A 516 -15.35 -4.04 27.86
C ALA A 516 -16.61 -3.99 26.97
N CYS A 517 -16.51 -4.37 25.70
CA CYS A 517 -17.64 -4.47 24.78
C CYS A 517 -18.70 -5.45 25.29
N ARG A 518 -18.27 -6.63 25.75
CA ARG A 518 -19.17 -7.67 26.29
C ARG A 518 -19.97 -7.17 27.50
N THR A 519 -19.36 -6.36 28.37
CA THR A 519 -20.07 -5.78 29.53
C THR A 519 -21.13 -4.74 29.15
N ARG A 520 -21.05 -4.18 27.93
CA ARG A 520 -21.96 -3.16 27.39
C ARG A 520 -22.98 -3.72 26.38
N GLY A 521 -22.96 -5.04 26.15
CA GLY A 521 -23.84 -5.69 25.19
C GLY A 521 -23.40 -5.53 23.73
N ILE A 522 -22.16 -5.11 23.47
CA ILE A 522 -21.56 -5.04 22.13
C ILE A 522 -20.88 -6.39 21.86
N GLU A 523 -21.24 -7.05 20.76
CA GLU A 523 -20.57 -8.26 20.31
C GLU A 523 -19.17 -7.90 19.81
N ALA A 524 -18.11 -8.47 20.39
CA ALA A 524 -16.75 -8.13 19.98
C ALA A 524 -15.80 -9.32 19.93
N GLN A 525 -14.93 -9.30 18.93
CA GLN A 525 -13.81 -10.24 18.78
C GLN A 525 -12.62 -9.57 18.10
N ARG A 526 -11.42 -10.07 18.40
CA ARG A 526 -10.21 -9.78 17.64
C ARG A 526 -10.04 -10.84 16.57
N LEU A 527 -9.86 -10.40 15.33
CA LEU A 527 -9.70 -11.27 14.17
C LEU A 527 -8.24 -11.72 14.03
N HIS A 528 -8.05 -12.91 13.45
CA HIS A 528 -6.75 -13.44 13.09
C HIS A 528 -6.90 -14.53 12.01
N GLY A 529 -6.10 -14.44 10.95
CA GLY A 529 -6.16 -15.37 9.82
C GLY A 529 -7.27 -15.01 8.85
N SER A 530 -8.02 -15.98 8.32
CA SER A 530 -9.19 -15.72 7.48
C SER A 530 -10.44 -16.38 8.05
N CYS A 531 -11.58 -15.71 7.98
CA CYS A 531 -12.86 -16.25 8.45
C CYS A 531 -14.07 -15.62 7.76
N ASP A 532 -15.18 -16.36 7.75
CA ASP A 532 -16.50 -15.82 7.43
C ASP A 532 -17.07 -15.13 8.67
N LEU A 533 -17.67 -13.96 8.48
CA LEU A 533 -18.30 -13.17 9.52
C LEU A 533 -19.81 -13.05 9.22
N PRO A 534 -20.66 -13.00 10.26
CA PRO A 534 -22.05 -12.66 10.04
C PRO A 534 -22.15 -11.28 9.40
N TRP A 535 -22.99 -11.17 8.37
CA TRP A 535 -23.53 -9.89 7.91
C TRP A 535 -24.10 -9.13 9.10
#